data_AF-A0A651DWL3-F1
#
_entry.id   AF-A0A651DWL3-F1
#
_cell.length_a   1.000
_cell.length_b   1.000
_cell.length_c   1.000
_cell.angle_alpha   90.00
_cell.angle_beta   90.00
_cell.angle_gamma   90.00
#
_symmetry.space_group_name_H-M   'P 1'
#
loop_
_entity.id
_entity.type
_entity.pdbx_description
1 polymer ?
#
loop_
_entity_poly.entity_id
_entity_poly.type
_entity_poly.pdbx_seq_one_letter_code
_entity_poly.pdbx_strand_id
1 'polypeptide(L)'
;MKWTVGQQVTCNGVDWGLCQVRMSNENMVVIYCPRYEFVMSGSPFNLDQAGWQVAEGLPPEQPRERDVSHPQRGDKVVSFEQWRTGTRSPQPVPVP
;
A
#
# COMPACT_ATOMS: atom_id res chain seq x y z
N MET A 1 7.95 16.76 6.36
CA MET A 1 8.07 15.35 6.82
C MET A 1 8.60 14.43 5.72
N LYS A 2 9.30 13.32 6.02
CA LYS A 2 9.61 12.26 5.03
C LYS A 2 8.53 11.15 5.11
N TRP A 3 7.74 10.99 4.05
CA TRP A 3 6.65 10.01 3.97
C TRP A 3 7.18 8.63 3.60
N THR A 4 6.89 7.62 4.41
CA THR A 4 7.40 6.24 4.23
C THR A 4 6.25 5.28 3.97
N VAL A 5 6.40 4.38 3.00
CA VAL A 5 5.39 3.33 2.74
C VAL A 5 5.25 2.43 3.97
N GLY A 6 4.02 2.10 4.34
CA GLY A 6 3.68 1.33 5.54
C GLY A 6 3.53 2.17 6.81
N GLN A 7 3.93 3.44 6.77
CA GLN A 7 3.80 4.36 7.91
C GLN A 7 2.33 4.63 8.25
N GLN A 8 2.03 4.65 9.55
CA GLN A 8 0.73 5.06 10.06
C GLN A 8 0.66 6.57 10.23
N VAL A 9 -0.45 7.16 9.79
CA VAL A 9 -0.68 8.61 9.78
C VAL A 9 -2.09 8.94 10.24
N THR A 10 -2.26 10.14 10.78
CA THR A 10 -3.55 10.73 11.15
C THR A 10 -3.67 12.12 10.56
N CYS A 11 -4.89 12.65 10.48
CA CYS A 11 -5.14 14.01 10.00
C CYS A 11 -5.61 14.89 11.16
N ASN A 12 -4.91 15.99 11.39
CA ASN A 12 -5.36 17.00 12.35
C ASN A 12 -6.62 17.70 11.84
N GLY A 13 -7.62 17.83 12.71
CA GLY A 13 -8.87 18.53 12.41
C GLY A 13 -9.98 17.68 11.79
N VAL A 14 -9.68 16.45 11.34
CA VAL A 14 -10.70 15.48 10.87
C VAL A 14 -10.38 14.08 11.37
N ASP A 15 -11.31 13.46 12.10
CA ASP A 15 -11.14 12.08 12.59
C ASP A 15 -11.42 11.03 11.50
N TRP A 16 -10.42 10.79 10.67
CA TRP A 16 -10.38 9.66 9.74
C TRP A 16 -9.96 8.33 10.40
N GLY A 17 -9.58 8.37 11.69
CA GLY A 17 -8.89 7.27 12.37
C GLY A 17 -7.43 7.11 11.92
N LEU A 18 -6.86 5.94 12.18
CA LEU A 18 -5.52 5.56 11.72
C LEU A 18 -5.56 5.21 10.23
N CYS A 19 -4.72 5.89 9.45
CA CYS A 19 -4.54 5.65 8.03
C CYS A 19 -3.12 5.16 7.75
N GLN A 20 -2.89 4.58 6.57
CA GLN A 20 -1.59 4.04 6.17
C GLN A 20 -1.12 4.62 4.84
N VAL A 21 0.16 4.99 4.77
CA VAL A 21 0.81 5.35 3.51
C VAL A 21 1.01 4.09 2.67
N ARG A 22 0.36 4.03 1.51
CA ARG A 22 0.43 2.88 0.57
C ARG A 22 1.48 3.08 -0.51
N MET A 23 1.76 4.33 -0.86
CA MET A 23 2.75 4.71 -1.86
C MET A 23 3.33 6.08 -1.51
N SER A 24 4.62 6.28 -1.76
CA SER A 24 5.30 7.56 -1.54
C SER A 24 6.44 7.72 -2.54
N ASN A 25 6.50 8.86 -3.20
CA ASN A 25 7.63 9.34 -3.99
C ASN A 25 7.80 10.86 -3.80
N GLU A 26 8.71 11.49 -4.54
CA GLU A 26 9.03 12.92 -4.39
C GLU A 26 7.85 13.85 -4.69
N ASN A 27 6.91 13.42 -5.53
CA ASN A 27 5.82 14.26 -6.05
C ASN A 27 4.46 13.88 -5.46
N MET A 28 4.31 12.64 -4.99
CA MET A 28 3.01 12.08 -4.65
C MET A 28 3.10 11.07 -3.50
N VAL A 29 2.13 11.15 -2.61
CA VAL A 29 1.88 10.20 -1.53
C VAL A 29 0.43 9.75 -1.62
N VAL A 30 0.19 8.46 -1.40
CA VAL A 30 -1.14 7.86 -1.36
C VAL A 30 -1.39 7.33 0.05
N ILE A 31 -2.49 7.78 0.65
CA ILE A 31 -2.93 7.41 1.99
C ILE A 31 -4.24 6.63 1.88
N TYR A 32 -4.32 5.51 2.58
CA TYR A 32 -5.54 4.72 2.73
C TYR A 32 -6.02 4.74 4.18
N CYS A 33 -7.29 5.09 4.38
CA CYS A 33 -7.96 5.12 5.66
C CYS A 33 -8.99 3.97 5.73
N PRO A 34 -8.70 2.86 6.44
CA PRO A 34 -9.55 1.68 6.46
C PRO A 34 -10.91 1.91 7.11
N ARG A 35 -11.01 2.84 8.08
CA ARG A 35 -12.26 3.11 8.83
C ARG A 35 -13.44 3.49 7.92
N TYR A 36 -13.15 4.19 6.83
CA TYR A 36 -14.14 4.68 5.88
C TYR A 36 -13.87 4.19 4.45
N GLU A 37 -12.97 3.22 4.29
CA GLU A 37 -12.47 2.74 2.99
C GLU A 37 -12.07 3.88 2.03
N PHE A 38 -11.47 4.92 2.59
CA PHE A 38 -11.16 6.15 1.87
C PHE A 38 -9.71 6.13 1.38
N VAL A 39 -9.50 6.58 0.14
CA VAL A 39 -8.17 6.76 -0.45
C VAL A 39 -8.01 8.22 -0.82
N MET A 40 -6.87 8.80 -0.46
CA MET A 40 -6.46 10.10 -0.98
C MET A 40 -5.04 10.09 -1.48
N SER A 41 -4.75 11.03 -2.37
CA SER A 41 -3.42 11.30 -2.88
C SER A 41 -3.15 12.79 -2.89
N GLY A 42 -1.91 13.17 -2.63
CA GLY A 42 -1.47 14.55 -2.71
C GLY A 42 0.05 14.65 -2.78
N SER A 43 0.56 15.85 -3.04
CA SER A 43 2.00 16.08 -2.91
C SER A 43 2.41 16.01 -1.43
N PRO A 44 3.67 15.62 -1.13
CA PRO A 44 4.19 15.61 0.24
C PRO A 44 3.93 16.92 1.00
N PHE A 45 4.07 18.05 0.30
CA PHE A 45 3.88 19.38 0.86
C PHE A 45 2.41 19.70 1.14
N ASN A 46 1.51 19.39 0.21
CA ASN A 46 0.08 19.69 0.40
C ASN A 46 -0.54 18.83 1.50
N LEU A 47 -0.09 17.59 1.66
CA LEU A 47 -0.58 16.73 2.74
C LEU A 47 -0.11 17.21 4.13
N ASP A 48 1.14 17.67 4.23
CA ASP A 48 1.68 18.28 5.45
C ASP A 48 0.87 19.55 5.83
N GLN A 49 0.59 20.42 4.86
CA GLN A 49 -0.26 21.60 5.06
C GLN A 49 -1.72 21.28 5.40
N ALA A 50 -2.26 20.18 4.86
CA ALA A 50 -3.60 19.70 5.17
C ALA A 50 -3.70 19.08 6.58
N GLY A 51 -2.60 18.99 7.32
CA GLY A 51 -2.58 18.50 8.69
C GLY A 51 -2.34 17.00 8.81
N TRP A 52 -1.91 16.31 7.75
CA TRP A 52 -1.50 14.91 7.85
C TRP A 52 -0.16 14.79 8.57
N GLN A 53 -0.11 13.91 9.57
CA GLN A 53 1.07 13.70 10.39
C GLN A 53 1.25 12.23 10.76
N VAL A 54 2.44 11.86 11.23
CA VAL A 54 2.71 10.51 11.73
C VAL A 54 1.84 10.27 12.96
N ALA A 55 1.22 9.10 13.04
CA ALA A 55 0.59 8.67 14.27
C ALA A 55 1.68 8.42 15.33
N GLU A 56 1.81 9.30 16.33
CA GLU A 56 2.72 9.09 17.45
C GLU A 56 2.19 7.96 18.35
N GLY A 57 3.06 7.00 18.71
CA GLY A 57 2.73 5.98 19.71
C GLY A 57 2.38 4.59 19.19
N LEU A 58 2.42 4.34 17.87
CA LEU A 58 2.33 2.99 17.33
C LEU A 58 3.59 2.65 16.53
N PRO A 59 4.28 1.53 16.81
CA PRO A 59 5.34 1.08 15.92
C PRO A 59 4.75 0.92 14.50
N PRO A 60 5.52 1.19 13.45
CA PRO A 60 5.08 0.92 12.09
C PRO A 60 4.62 -0.54 12.07
N GLU A 61 3.34 -0.75 11.83
CA GLU A 61 2.82 -2.10 11.65
C GLU A 61 3.53 -2.57 10.39
N GLN A 62 4.57 -3.39 10.57
CA GLN A 62 5.23 -4.05 9.45
C GLN A 62 4.13 -4.65 8.61
N PRO A 63 4.20 -4.58 7.27
CA PRO A 63 3.29 -5.32 6.43
C PRO A 63 3.34 -6.76 6.95
N ARG A 64 2.26 -7.21 7.58
CA ARG A 64 2.10 -8.60 7.95
C ARG A 64 2.14 -9.33 6.63
N GLU A 65 3.31 -9.85 6.27
CA GLU A 65 3.40 -11.03 5.44
C GLU A 65 2.44 -12.00 6.12
N ARG A 66 1.27 -12.19 5.51
CA ARG A 66 0.42 -13.30 5.91
C ARG A 66 1.35 -14.49 5.78
N ASP A 67 1.70 -15.09 6.91
CA ASP A 67 2.27 -16.42 6.94
C ASP A 67 1.19 -17.33 6.35
N VAL A 68 1.18 -17.40 5.02
CA VAL A 68 0.42 -18.39 4.30
C VAL A 68 1.18 -19.66 4.59
N SER A 69 0.72 -20.39 5.61
CA SER A 69 1.18 -21.74 5.87
C SER A 69 1.01 -22.51 4.57
N HIS A 70 2.11 -22.69 3.83
CA HIS A 70 2.12 -23.40 2.57
C HIS A 70 1.64 -24.83 2.83
N PRO A 71 0.50 -25.29 2.28
CA PRO A 71 0.33 -26.71 2.04
C PRO A 71 1.30 -27.04 0.91
N GLN A 72 2.25 -27.94 1.17
CA GLN A 72 3.11 -28.49 0.13
C GLN A 72 2.27 -29.02 -1.03
N ARG A 73 2.37 -28.38 -2.19
CA ARG A 73 2.31 -29.05 -3.49
C ARG A 73 2.91 -28.11 -4.52
N GLY A 74 4.01 -28.55 -5.14
CA GLY A 74 4.81 -27.75 -6.03
C GLY A 74 4.01 -27.23 -7.22
N ASP A 75 4.09 -25.94 -7.45
CA ASP A 75 3.89 -25.35 -8.76
C ASP A 75 4.72 -24.07 -8.86
N LYS A 76 5.30 -23.86 -10.05
CA LYS A 76 6.38 -22.91 -10.30
C LYS A 76 5.99 -21.49 -9.91
N VAL A 77 6.69 -20.93 -8.92
CA VAL A 77 6.60 -19.50 -8.58
C VAL A 77 7.11 -18.70 -9.77
N VAL A 78 6.20 -18.02 -10.47
CA VAL A 78 6.55 -17.10 -11.55
C VAL A 78 7.20 -15.88 -10.89
N SER A 79 8.50 -15.69 -11.12
CA SER A 79 9.28 -14.59 -10.54
C SER A 79 8.74 -13.24 -10.99
N PHE A 80 8.63 -12.31 -10.05
CA PHE A 80 8.14 -10.94 -10.24
C PHE A 80 9.03 -10.11 -11.18
N GLU A 81 10.12 -10.64 -11.73
CA GLU A 81 10.89 -9.98 -12.80
C GLU A 81 10.22 -10.11 -14.18
N GLN A 82 9.26 -11.01 -14.34
CA GLN A 82 8.70 -11.36 -15.65
C GLN A 82 7.61 -10.40 -16.16
N TRP A 83 7.13 -9.44 -15.35
CA TRP A 83 6.17 -8.42 -15.82
C TRP A 83 6.83 -7.22 -16.52
N ARG A 84 8.16 -7.08 -16.46
CA ARG A 84 8.86 -5.95 -17.10
C ARG A 84 9.02 -6.08 -18.62
N THR A 85 8.65 -7.19 -19.23
CA THR A 85 8.81 -7.39 -20.67
C THR A 85 7.51 -7.86 -21.32
N GLY A 86 6.83 -6.92 -21.96
CA GLY A 86 6.18 -7.11 -23.25
C GLY A 86 4.98 -8.06 -23.34
N THR A 87 3.78 -7.46 -23.45
CA THR A 87 2.72 -7.85 -24.40
C THR A 87 2.53 -9.35 -24.67
N ARG A 88 1.60 -10.00 -23.96
CA ARG A 88 0.78 -11.07 -24.54
C ARG A 88 -0.52 -11.28 -23.76
N SER A 89 -1.66 -11.02 -24.42
CA SER A 89 -2.99 -11.34 -23.90
C SER A 89 -3.10 -12.82 -23.50
N PRO A 90 -3.79 -13.15 -22.40
CA PRO A 90 -4.05 -14.54 -22.07
C PRO A 90 -5.11 -15.11 -23.03
N GLN A 91 -4.78 -16.17 -23.77
CA GLN A 91 -5.79 -17.02 -24.39
C GLN A 91 -6.34 -17.99 -23.33
N PRO A 92 -7.66 -18.25 -23.31
CA PRO A 92 -8.25 -19.20 -22.38
C PRO A 92 -7.97 -20.65 -22.82
N VAL A 93 -7.66 -21.51 -21.84
CA VAL A 93 -7.38 -22.94 -22.03
C VAL A 93 -8.71 -23.73 -22.12
N PRO A 94 -8.85 -24.78 -22.95
CA PRO A 94 -10.09 -25.56 -23.02
C PRO A 94 -10.17 -26.53 -21.84
N VAL A 95 -11.36 -26.66 -21.25
CA VAL A 95 -11.68 -27.61 -20.19
C VAL A 95 -12.30 -28.87 -20.84
N PRO A 96 -11.93 -30.10 -20.41
CA PRO A 96 -12.38 -31.36 -21.04
C PRO A 96 -13.88 -31.62 -20.97
#